data_AF-A0A2M8Q8I3-F1
#
_entry.id   AF-A0A2M8Q8I3-F1
#
_cell.length_a   1.000
_cell.length_b   1.000
_cell.length_c   1.000
_cell.angle_alpha   90.00
_cell.angle_beta   90.00
_cell.angle_gamma   90.00
#
_symmetry.space_group_name_H-M   'P 1'
#
loop_
_entity.id
_entity.type
_entity.pdbx_description
1 polymer ?
#
loop_
_entity_poly.entity_id
_entity_poly.type
_entity_poly.pdbx_seq_one_letter_code
_entity_poly.pdbx_strand_id
1 'polypeptide(L)'
;HPNITVHRSEVTEIPDGPTIIATGPLTSAALTESIQALTGQQHLYFYDAMAPIVVADSIDMSIAFRQSRYDRESALGSEEGDYINCPLNKEEYERFVQALLAAPRIELKGADKELERYFEGCMPIEVLAARDPKALAFGPMRPVGLRDPRTGRRPYAAVQLRQDNVAGTLYNMVGFQTNIKWGAQEQVLRLIPGLEHAEFVRLGQMHRNTFINSP
;
A
#
# COMPACT_ATOMS: atom_id res chain seq x y z
N HIS A 1 12.96 -35.05 6.38
CA HIS A 1 14.28 -35.10 5.71
C HIS A 1 15.32 -35.55 6.75
N PRO A 2 16.26 -36.46 6.44
CA PRO A 2 17.18 -37.05 7.44
C PRO A 2 18.14 -36.05 8.09
N ASN A 3 18.51 -34.96 7.41
CA ASN A 3 19.36 -33.91 7.96
C ASN A 3 18.59 -32.78 8.67
N ILE A 4 17.29 -32.97 8.97
CA ILE A 4 16.46 -31.95 9.62
C ILE A 4 15.90 -32.52 10.92
N THR A 5 16.29 -31.89 12.03
CA THR A 5 15.70 -32.13 13.36
C THR A 5 14.77 -30.97 13.69
N VAL A 6 13.54 -31.27 14.13
CA VAL A 6 12.53 -30.26 14.47
C VAL A 6 12.40 -30.16 15.97
N HIS A 7 12.66 -28.98 16.51
CA HIS A 7 12.39 -28.63 17.91
C HIS A 7 11.17 -27.70 17.96
N ARG A 8 10.15 -28.06 18.75
CA ARG A 8 8.93 -27.27 18.91
C ARG A 8 8.95 -26.52 20.24
N SER A 9 9.76 -25.47 20.29
CA SER A 9 9.91 -24.59 21.44
C SER A 9 10.08 -23.15 20.97
N GLU A 10 9.76 -22.21 21.84
CA GLU A 10 10.19 -20.83 21.63
C GLU A 10 11.72 -20.76 21.72
N VAL A 11 12.32 -19.93 20.86
CA VAL A 11 13.74 -19.56 20.94
C VAL A 11 13.78 -18.14 21.47
N THR A 12 14.35 -17.95 22.66
CA THR A 12 14.39 -16.66 23.37
C THR A 12 15.73 -15.94 23.23
N GLU A 13 16.78 -16.64 22.79
CA GLU A 13 18.14 -16.12 22.63
C GLU A 13 18.74 -16.63 21.32
N ILE A 14 19.68 -15.87 20.74
CA ILE A 14 20.38 -16.27 19.53
C ILE A 14 21.37 -17.40 19.85
N PRO A 15 21.25 -18.59 19.24
CA PRO A 15 22.18 -19.69 19.46
C PRO A 15 23.59 -19.40 18.97
N ASP A 16 24.57 -20.03 19.61
CA ASP A 16 25.96 -19.99 19.17
C ASP A 16 26.15 -20.64 17.79
N GLY A 17 27.04 -20.04 16.98
CA GLY A 17 27.41 -20.54 15.65
C GLY A 17 26.53 -20.01 14.51
N PRO A 18 26.70 -20.55 13.28
CA PRO A 18 25.96 -20.09 12.12
C PRO A 18 24.45 -20.33 12.26
N THR A 19 23.68 -19.24 12.35
CA THR A 19 22.22 -19.27 12.61
C THR A 19 21.47 -18.42 11.59
N ILE A 20 20.33 -18.93 11.10
CA ILE A 20 19.35 -18.17 10.30
C ILE A 20 18.16 -17.84 11.19
N ILE A 21 17.86 -16.54 11.35
CA ILE A 21 16.69 -16.06 12.09
C ILE A 21 15.57 -15.77 11.08
N ALA A 22 14.45 -16.51 11.18
CA ALA A 22 13.33 -16.42 10.25
C ALA A 22 11.97 -16.47 10.98
N THR A 23 11.86 -15.74 12.10
CA THR A 23 10.70 -15.75 13.01
C THR A 23 9.50 -14.92 12.55
N GLY A 24 9.65 -14.18 11.44
CA GLY A 24 8.57 -13.41 10.83
C GLY A 24 8.21 -12.11 11.58
N PRO A 25 7.09 -11.46 11.21
CA PRO A 25 6.75 -10.11 11.65
C PRO A 25 6.38 -10.02 13.14
N LEU A 26 6.04 -11.14 13.77
CA LEU A 26 5.62 -11.26 15.17
C LEU A 26 6.67 -11.99 16.00
N THR A 27 7.94 -11.64 15.80
CA THR A 27 9.05 -12.15 16.62
C THR A 27 8.80 -11.85 18.10
N SER A 28 9.04 -12.83 18.99
CA SER A 28 8.72 -12.67 20.41
C SER A 28 9.58 -11.58 21.07
N ALA A 29 9.08 -11.04 22.19
CA ALA A 29 9.75 -9.96 22.91
C ALA A 29 11.17 -10.36 23.35
N ALA A 30 11.32 -11.57 23.91
CA ALA A 30 12.61 -12.08 24.38
C ALA A 30 13.63 -12.19 23.24
N LEU A 31 13.25 -12.78 22.10
CA LEU A 31 14.17 -12.89 20.96
C LEU A 31 14.48 -11.52 20.35
N THR A 32 13.51 -10.59 20.35
CA THR A 32 13.73 -9.21 19.90
C THR A 32 14.81 -8.52 20.74
N GLU A 33 14.76 -8.64 22.06
CA GLU A 33 15.79 -8.10 22.97
C GLU A 33 17.18 -8.69 22.69
N SER A 34 17.25 -10.01 22.44
CA SER A 34 18.50 -10.68 22.09
C SER A 34 19.09 -10.15 20.77
N ILE A 35 18.25 -9.94 19.75
CA ILE A 35 18.68 -9.36 18.47
C ILE A 35 19.11 -7.89 18.64
N GLN A 36 18.39 -7.09 19.45
CA GLN A 36 18.77 -5.71 19.75
C GLN A 36 20.15 -5.63 20.40
N ALA A 37 20.41 -6.50 21.38
CA ALA A 37 21.70 -6.58 22.05
C ALA A 37 22.83 -6.95 21.08
N LEU A 38 22.60 -7.91 20.17
CA LEU A 38 23.59 -8.33 19.18
C LEU A 38 23.87 -7.24 18.14
N THR A 39 22.84 -6.54 17.68
CA THR A 39 22.93 -5.55 16.60
C THR A 39 23.34 -4.16 17.08
N GLY A 40 23.26 -3.88 18.39
CA GLY A 40 23.45 -2.54 18.94
C GLY A 40 22.35 -1.56 18.54
N GLN A 41 21.26 -2.02 17.93
CA GLN A 41 20.14 -1.20 17.47
C GLN A 41 18.98 -1.27 18.48
N GLN A 42 18.57 -0.12 19.01
CA GLN A 42 17.44 -0.01 19.95
C GLN A 42 16.07 -0.11 19.26
N HIS A 43 16.02 -0.01 17.94
CA HIS A 43 14.79 0.07 17.16
C HIS A 43 14.80 -0.95 16.02
N LEU A 44 14.21 -2.12 16.28
CA LEU A 44 14.02 -3.18 15.30
C LEU A 44 12.56 -3.24 14.85
N TYR A 45 12.08 -2.23 14.15
CA TYR A 45 10.72 -2.27 13.62
C TYR A 45 10.57 -1.47 12.33
N PHE A 46 9.64 -1.91 11.50
CA PHE A 46 9.16 -1.24 10.30
C PHE A 46 7.64 -1.24 10.33
N TYR A 47 7.01 -0.29 9.66
CA TYR A 47 5.55 -0.30 9.51
C TYR A 47 5.21 -0.77 8.11
N ASP A 48 4.55 -1.93 8.03
CA ASP A 48 3.94 -2.35 6.78
C ASP A 48 2.65 -1.55 6.55
N ALA A 49 2.45 -1.12 5.32
CA ALA A 49 1.39 -0.21 4.94
C ALA A 49 0.55 -0.88 3.87
N MET A 50 -0.63 -1.35 4.26
CA MET A 50 -1.52 -2.10 3.40
C MET A 50 -2.39 -1.14 2.61
N ALA A 51 -2.50 -1.39 1.30
CA ALA A 51 -3.46 -0.70 0.46
C ALA A 51 -4.83 -1.42 0.47
N PRO A 52 -5.93 -0.68 0.21
CA PRO A 52 -7.25 -1.28 0.04
C PRO A 52 -7.33 -2.24 -1.14
N ILE A 53 -8.20 -3.24 -1.03
CA ILE A 53 -8.57 -4.17 -2.11
C ILE A 53 -10.05 -4.00 -2.43
N VAL A 54 -10.35 -3.89 -3.72
CA VAL A 54 -11.67 -3.68 -4.31
C VAL A 54 -12.15 -4.95 -5.02
N VAL A 55 -13.45 -5.25 -4.94
CA VAL A 55 -14.09 -6.31 -5.73
C VAL A 55 -14.23 -5.87 -7.19
N ALA A 56 -13.77 -6.70 -8.13
CA ALA A 56 -13.75 -6.39 -9.56
C ALA A 56 -15.13 -5.94 -10.09
N ASP A 57 -16.19 -6.68 -9.75
CA ASP A 57 -17.55 -6.44 -10.23
C ASP A 57 -18.19 -5.15 -9.69
N SER A 58 -17.57 -4.53 -8.66
CA SER A 58 -18.01 -3.26 -8.08
C SER A 58 -17.36 -2.02 -8.73
N ILE A 59 -16.44 -2.23 -9.68
CA ILE A 59 -15.75 -1.17 -10.41
C ILE A 59 -16.57 -0.79 -11.63
N ASP A 60 -16.92 0.49 -11.78
CA ASP A 60 -17.62 0.98 -12.96
C ASP A 60 -16.64 1.16 -14.13
N MET A 61 -16.60 0.13 -14.98
CA MET A 61 -15.79 0.07 -16.21
C MET A 61 -16.33 0.95 -17.34
N SER A 62 -17.48 1.62 -17.19
CA SER A 62 -17.88 2.70 -18.11
C SER A 62 -17.07 3.98 -17.89
N ILE A 63 -16.44 4.11 -16.71
CA ILE A 63 -15.57 5.22 -16.31
C ILE A 63 -14.10 4.77 -16.30
N ALA A 64 -13.81 3.65 -15.63
CA ALA A 64 -12.47 3.10 -15.53
C ALA A 64 -12.05 2.38 -16.82
N PHE A 65 -10.75 2.24 -17.06
CA PHE A 65 -10.25 1.60 -18.28
C PHE A 65 -8.97 0.80 -18.05
N ARG A 66 -8.78 -0.28 -18.82
CA ARG A 66 -7.55 -1.07 -18.79
C ARG A 66 -6.47 -0.42 -19.62
N GLN A 67 -5.28 -0.29 -19.02
CA GLN A 67 -4.06 0.17 -19.71
C GLN A 67 -2.85 0.05 -18.79
N SER A 68 -1.69 -0.35 -19.32
CA SER A 68 -0.41 -0.08 -18.65
C SER A 68 0.16 1.27 -19.13
N ARG A 69 0.98 1.91 -18.28
CA ARG A 69 1.56 3.24 -18.59
C ARG A 69 2.52 3.22 -19.79
N TYR A 70 3.24 2.11 -19.99
CA TYR A 70 4.33 2.03 -20.96
C TYR A 70 4.18 0.87 -21.95
N ASP A 71 2.96 0.35 -22.14
CA ASP A 71 2.75 -0.77 -23.08
C ASP A 71 2.95 -0.32 -24.53
N ARG A 72 4.22 -0.40 -24.92
CA ARG A 72 4.69 -0.84 -26.22
C ARG A 72 5.48 -2.12 -25.95
N GLU A 73 4.96 -3.25 -26.40
CA GLU A 73 5.73 -4.49 -26.65
C GLU A 73 6.20 -5.32 -25.43
N SER A 74 5.32 -5.65 -24.49
CA SER A 74 5.57 -6.75 -23.52
C SER A 74 4.98 -8.07 -24.04
N ALA A 75 5.81 -9.09 -24.27
CA ALA A 75 5.37 -10.44 -24.65
C ALA A 75 4.58 -11.19 -23.54
N LEU A 76 4.46 -10.58 -22.35
CA LEU A 76 3.73 -11.11 -21.19
C LEU A 76 2.52 -10.25 -20.80
N GLY A 77 2.29 -9.11 -21.48
CA GLY A 77 1.16 -8.23 -21.22
C GLY A 77 -0.10 -8.67 -21.96
N SER A 78 -1.27 -8.41 -21.38
CA SER A 78 -2.54 -8.54 -22.11
C SER A 78 -2.71 -7.43 -23.15
N GLU A 79 -3.45 -7.67 -24.25
CA GLU A 79 -3.70 -6.63 -25.27
C GLU A 79 -4.36 -5.36 -24.68
N GLU A 80 -5.05 -5.48 -23.55
CA GLU A 80 -5.73 -4.39 -22.85
C GLU A 80 -4.88 -3.73 -21.73
N GLY A 81 -3.79 -4.36 -21.29
CA GLY A 81 -2.90 -3.90 -20.21
C GLY A 81 -3.26 -4.43 -18.81
N ASP A 82 -2.27 -4.40 -17.90
CA ASP A 82 -2.32 -5.14 -16.62
C ASP A 82 -3.02 -4.40 -15.47
N TYR A 83 -3.42 -3.15 -15.70
CA TYR A 83 -3.99 -2.27 -14.68
C TYR A 83 -5.35 -1.74 -15.11
N ILE A 84 -6.29 -1.69 -14.17
CA ILE A 84 -7.50 -0.85 -14.30
C ILE A 84 -7.14 0.55 -13.80
N ASN A 85 -7.47 1.58 -14.57
CA ASN A 85 -7.17 2.97 -14.26
C ASN A 85 -8.48 3.72 -14.03
N CYS A 86 -8.62 4.32 -12.85
CA CYS A 86 -9.72 5.22 -12.51
C CYS A 86 -9.24 6.67 -12.73
N PRO A 87 -9.64 7.34 -13.82
CA PRO A 87 -9.18 8.69 -14.15
C PRO A 87 -9.85 9.75 -13.28
N LEU A 88 -9.10 10.79 -12.91
CA LEU A 88 -9.62 12.00 -12.30
C LEU A 88 -9.31 13.21 -13.19
N ASN A 89 -10.30 14.09 -13.34
CA ASN A 89 -10.06 15.47 -13.75
C ASN A 89 -9.47 16.28 -12.59
N LYS A 90 -9.20 17.57 -12.83
CA LYS A 90 -8.52 18.42 -11.85
C LYS A 90 -9.41 18.65 -10.62
N GLU A 91 -10.68 18.93 -10.82
CA GLU A 91 -11.65 19.25 -9.79
C GLU A 91 -11.94 18.03 -8.89
N GLU A 92 -12.07 16.85 -9.49
CA GLU A 92 -12.22 15.56 -8.79
C GLU A 92 -10.99 15.25 -7.96
N TYR A 93 -9.79 15.47 -8.51
CA TYR A 93 -8.54 15.28 -7.79
C TYR A 93 -8.43 16.23 -6.59
N GLU A 94 -8.73 17.52 -6.79
CA GLU A 94 -8.69 18.50 -5.70
C GLU A 94 -9.69 18.15 -4.60
N ARG A 95 -10.91 17.74 -4.97
CA ARG A 95 -11.92 17.24 -4.02
C ARG A 95 -11.43 16.02 -3.25
N PHE A 96 -10.81 15.06 -3.93
CA PHE A 96 -10.26 13.86 -3.32
C PHE A 96 -9.13 14.17 -2.33
N VAL A 97 -8.19 15.06 -2.72
CA VAL A 97 -7.11 15.52 -1.84
C VAL A 97 -7.66 16.21 -0.60
N GLN A 98 -8.65 17.10 -0.74
CA GLN A 98 -9.26 17.76 0.42
C GLN A 98 -9.94 16.76 1.35
N ALA A 99 -10.64 15.77 0.81
CA ALA A 99 -11.28 14.72 1.61
C ALA A 99 -10.25 13.85 2.36
N LEU A 100 -9.13 13.50 1.72
CA LEU A 100 -8.02 12.79 2.37
C LEU A 100 -7.43 13.59 3.54
N LEU A 101 -7.24 14.89 3.36
CA LEU A 101 -6.66 15.76 4.39
C LEU A 101 -7.60 15.96 5.59
N ALA A 102 -8.91 15.97 5.34
CA ALA A 102 -9.93 16.12 6.37
C ALA A 102 -10.28 14.81 7.10
N ALA A 103 -9.90 13.65 6.55
CA ALA A 103 -10.32 12.36 7.07
C ALA A 103 -9.68 12.03 8.44
N PRO A 104 -10.45 11.48 9.40
CA PRO A 104 -9.92 11.08 10.69
C PRO A 104 -8.95 9.90 10.55
N ARG A 105 -7.80 10.01 11.21
CA ARG A 105 -6.72 9.01 11.18
C ARG A 105 -6.70 8.18 12.45
N ILE A 106 -6.15 6.98 12.38
CA ILE A 106 -5.86 6.17 13.55
C ILE A 106 -4.70 6.85 14.29
N GLU A 107 -4.87 7.15 15.57
CA GLU A 107 -3.81 7.76 16.38
C GLU A 107 -2.70 6.75 16.64
N LEU A 108 -1.47 7.11 16.23
CA LEU A 108 -0.26 6.39 16.60
C LEU A 108 0.09 6.77 18.06
N LYS A 109 0.38 5.78 18.91
CA LYS A 109 0.60 5.96 20.36
C LYS A 109 2.09 5.96 20.72
N GLY A 110 2.51 6.86 21.62
CA GLY A 110 3.85 6.80 22.25
C GLY A 110 5.01 7.01 21.28
N ALA A 111 6.01 6.11 21.30
CA ALA A 111 7.20 6.13 20.44
C ALA A 111 6.88 6.13 18.94
N ASP A 112 5.66 5.73 18.56
CA ASP A 112 5.15 5.69 17.20
C ASP A 112 5.03 7.09 16.55
N LYS A 113 4.97 8.18 17.34
CA LYS A 113 4.96 9.56 16.85
C LYS A 113 6.31 10.06 16.35
N GLU A 114 7.42 9.64 16.96
CA GLU A 114 8.77 10.04 16.48
C GLU A 114 9.11 9.39 15.13
N LEU A 115 8.34 8.36 14.76
CA LEU A 115 8.52 7.54 13.57
C LEU A 115 7.76 8.00 12.33
N GLU A 116 6.84 8.97 12.47
CA GLU A 116 6.27 9.70 11.32
C GLU A 116 7.37 10.26 10.39
N ARG A 117 8.59 10.44 10.91
CA ARG A 117 9.76 10.92 10.17
C ARG A 117 10.41 9.91 9.21
N TYR A 118 10.17 8.60 9.34
CA TYR A 118 10.97 7.56 8.67
C TYR A 118 10.28 6.85 7.48
N PHE A 119 9.28 7.46 6.87
CA PHE A 119 8.45 6.80 5.84
C PHE A 119 8.81 7.10 4.39
N GLU A 120 10.06 7.45 4.05
CA GLU A 120 10.36 7.94 2.70
C GLU A 120 10.06 6.94 1.56
N GLY A 121 10.06 5.62 1.83
CA GLY A 121 9.76 4.58 0.84
C GLY A 121 8.29 4.15 0.71
N CYS A 122 7.43 4.38 1.72
CA CYS A 122 6.06 3.85 1.76
C CYS A 122 5.11 4.77 2.56
N MET A 123 5.04 6.05 2.19
CA MET A 123 4.19 7.01 2.91
C MET A 123 2.70 6.76 2.70
N PRO A 124 1.87 6.94 3.74
CA PRO A 124 0.42 7.05 3.60
C PRO A 124 0.00 8.13 2.62
N ILE A 125 -1.03 7.88 1.82
CA ILE A 125 -1.52 8.84 0.80
C ILE A 125 -1.94 10.18 1.42
N GLU A 126 -2.49 10.19 2.63
CA GLU A 126 -2.88 11.40 3.35
C GLU A 126 -1.70 12.21 3.90
N VAL A 127 -0.55 11.55 4.12
CA VAL A 127 0.71 12.21 4.48
C VAL A 127 1.35 12.80 3.22
N LEU A 128 1.35 12.05 2.12
CA LEU A 128 1.85 12.53 0.84
C LEU A 128 1.04 13.74 0.33
N ALA A 129 -0.29 13.67 0.41
CA ALA A 129 -1.20 14.76 0.06
C ALA A 129 -0.97 16.04 0.89
N ALA A 130 -0.52 15.90 2.14
CA ALA A 130 -0.25 17.04 3.02
C ALA A 130 1.05 17.78 2.68
N ARG A 131 1.99 17.12 1.99
CA ARG A 131 3.29 17.72 1.61
C ARG A 131 3.16 18.71 0.47
N ASP A 132 2.40 18.36 -0.56
CA ASP A 132 2.14 19.22 -1.71
C ASP A 132 0.78 18.84 -2.33
N PRO A 133 -0.07 19.81 -2.73
CA PRO A 133 -1.35 19.52 -3.36
C PRO A 133 -1.27 18.62 -4.60
N LYS A 134 -0.16 18.61 -5.32
CA LYS A 134 0.11 17.78 -6.51
C LYS A 134 0.93 16.52 -6.21
N ALA A 135 1.33 16.29 -4.96
CA ALA A 135 2.21 15.18 -4.59
C ALA A 135 1.67 13.83 -5.09
N LEU A 136 0.36 13.59 -4.94
CA LEU A 136 -0.25 12.34 -5.41
C LEU A 136 -0.18 12.20 -6.94
N ALA A 137 -0.43 13.28 -7.69
CA ALA A 137 -0.34 13.30 -9.15
C ALA A 137 1.08 13.15 -9.71
N PHE A 138 2.11 13.39 -8.89
CA PHE A 138 3.50 13.09 -9.22
C PHE A 138 3.98 11.72 -8.69
N GLY A 139 3.26 11.14 -7.73
CA GLY A 139 3.55 9.84 -7.13
C GLY A 139 2.54 8.76 -7.53
N PRO A 140 1.74 8.21 -6.60
CA PRO A 140 0.91 7.02 -6.84
C PRO A 140 -0.17 7.24 -7.90
N MET A 141 -0.65 8.48 -8.06
CA MET A 141 -1.71 8.82 -9.03
C MET A 141 -1.17 9.37 -10.35
N ARG A 142 0.11 9.14 -10.66
CA ARG A 142 0.76 9.69 -11.85
C ARG A 142 0.07 9.23 -13.15
N PRO A 143 -0.39 10.14 -14.02
CA PRO A 143 -1.13 9.79 -15.24
C PRO A 143 -0.22 9.62 -16.47
N VAL A 144 1.10 9.75 -16.32
CA VAL A 144 2.03 9.68 -17.46
C VAL A 144 1.93 8.32 -18.14
N GLY A 145 1.73 8.33 -19.45
CA GLY A 145 1.54 7.12 -20.26
C GLY A 145 0.09 6.71 -20.45
N LEU A 146 -0.85 7.24 -19.66
CA LEU A 146 -2.27 6.91 -19.74
C LEU A 146 -3.03 7.83 -20.70
N ARG A 147 -4.06 7.29 -21.34
CA ARG A 147 -4.99 8.05 -22.18
C ARG A 147 -6.42 7.61 -21.89
N ASP A 148 -7.22 8.50 -21.30
CA ASP A 148 -8.62 8.21 -20.98
C ASP A 148 -9.41 8.07 -22.31
N PRO A 149 -10.04 6.91 -22.58
CA PRO A 149 -10.75 6.68 -23.84
C PRO A 149 -11.99 7.56 -23.99
N ARG A 150 -12.61 8.03 -22.89
CA ARG A 150 -13.81 8.87 -22.93
C ARG A 150 -13.50 10.30 -23.38
N THR A 151 -12.32 10.79 -23.02
CA THR A 151 -11.89 12.17 -23.34
C THR A 151 -10.87 12.22 -24.47
N GLY A 152 -10.24 11.09 -24.79
CA GLY A 152 -9.12 11.00 -25.73
C GLY A 152 -7.85 11.70 -25.26
N ARG A 153 -7.77 12.11 -23.99
CA ARG A 153 -6.68 12.92 -23.41
C ARG A 153 -6.06 12.23 -22.21
N ARG A 154 -4.86 12.67 -21.82
CA ARG A 154 -4.25 12.25 -20.55
C ARG A 154 -5.07 12.82 -19.38
N PRO A 155 -5.50 12.01 -18.39
CA PRO A 155 -6.21 12.53 -17.23
C PRO A 155 -5.30 13.39 -16.36
N TYR A 156 -5.87 14.17 -15.44
CA TYR A 156 -5.08 14.99 -14.51
C TYR A 156 -4.33 14.11 -13.50
N ALA A 157 -5.00 13.06 -13.02
CA ALA A 157 -4.45 12.01 -12.17
C ALA A 157 -5.19 10.70 -12.45
N ALA A 158 -4.63 9.56 -12.05
CA ALA A 158 -5.32 8.27 -12.18
C ALA A 158 -4.94 7.32 -11.05
N VAL A 159 -5.93 6.65 -10.46
CA VAL A 159 -5.69 5.56 -9.51
C VAL A 159 -5.55 4.26 -10.30
N GLN A 160 -4.46 3.53 -10.06
CA GLN A 160 -4.25 2.23 -10.69
C GLN A 160 -4.66 1.10 -9.75
N LEU A 161 -5.37 0.12 -10.29
CA LEU A 161 -5.77 -1.09 -9.62
C LEU A 161 -5.07 -2.26 -10.30
N ARG A 162 -4.35 -3.07 -9.51
CA ARG A 162 -3.66 -4.27 -9.99
C ARG A 162 -4.40 -5.50 -9.53
N GLN A 163 -4.53 -6.50 -10.40
CA GLN A 163 -5.10 -7.80 -10.04
C GLN A 163 -4.36 -8.39 -8.83
N ASP A 164 -5.12 -8.78 -7.81
CA ASP A 164 -4.60 -9.28 -6.53
C ASP A 164 -4.67 -10.82 -6.44
N ASN A 165 -5.66 -11.43 -7.10
CA ASN A 165 -5.85 -12.88 -7.11
C ASN A 165 -5.87 -13.47 -8.54
N VAL A 166 -5.55 -14.76 -8.67
CA VAL A 166 -5.51 -15.45 -9.97
C VAL A 166 -6.86 -15.40 -10.70
N ALA A 167 -7.97 -15.45 -9.96
CA ALA A 167 -9.32 -15.41 -10.52
C ALA A 167 -9.71 -14.04 -11.10
N GLY A 168 -8.95 -12.97 -10.82
CA GLY A 168 -9.25 -11.63 -11.32
C GLY A 168 -10.48 -11.00 -10.67
N THR A 169 -10.90 -11.48 -9.51
CA THR A 169 -12.08 -10.96 -8.80
C THR A 169 -11.72 -9.89 -7.77
N LEU A 170 -10.43 -9.74 -7.43
CA LEU A 170 -9.93 -8.79 -6.45
C LEU A 170 -8.83 -7.92 -7.05
N TYR A 171 -8.88 -6.62 -6.74
CA TYR A 171 -7.96 -5.62 -7.25
C TYR A 171 -7.38 -4.75 -6.13
N ASN A 172 -6.06 -4.75 -6.00
CA ASN A 172 -5.34 -3.92 -5.04
C ASN A 172 -5.12 -2.50 -5.58
N MET A 173 -5.41 -1.48 -4.76
CA MET A 173 -5.16 -0.07 -5.10
C MET A 173 -3.65 0.25 -4.99
N VAL A 174 -2.99 0.49 -6.13
CA VAL A 174 -1.53 0.62 -6.19
C VAL A 174 -1.05 1.91 -5.54
N GLY A 175 -0.20 1.81 -4.51
CA GLY A 175 0.38 2.97 -3.81
C GLY A 175 -0.62 3.70 -2.91
N PHE A 176 -1.73 3.04 -2.53
CA PHE A 176 -2.82 3.60 -1.73
C PHE A 176 -2.79 3.17 -0.26
N GLN A 177 -1.60 2.87 0.26
CA GLN A 177 -1.41 2.66 1.69
C GLN A 177 -1.88 3.88 2.50
N THR A 178 -2.52 3.65 3.65
CA THR A 178 -3.14 4.71 4.46
C THR A 178 -3.35 4.27 5.90
N ASN A 179 -3.48 5.25 6.80
CA ASN A 179 -3.84 5.08 8.20
C ASN A 179 -5.17 5.80 8.56
N ILE A 180 -5.98 6.15 7.55
CA ILE A 180 -7.32 6.69 7.74
C ILE A 180 -8.22 5.63 8.41
N LYS A 181 -9.08 6.06 9.34
CA LYS A 181 -10.05 5.15 9.99
C LYS A 181 -10.99 4.55 8.93
N TRP A 182 -11.22 3.25 9.01
CA TRP A 182 -11.99 2.47 8.03
C TRP A 182 -13.31 3.12 7.57
N GLY A 183 -14.14 3.62 8.49
CA GLY A 183 -15.41 4.26 8.13
C GLY A 183 -15.27 5.53 7.28
N ALA A 184 -14.20 6.31 7.48
CA ALA A 184 -13.91 7.48 6.65
C ALA A 184 -13.19 7.10 5.35
N GLN A 185 -12.40 6.02 5.39
CA GLN A 185 -11.62 5.56 4.26
C GLN A 185 -12.52 5.19 3.08
N GLU A 186 -13.57 4.40 3.30
CA GLU A 186 -14.54 4.08 2.24
C GLU A 186 -15.17 5.32 1.63
N GLN A 187 -15.57 6.30 2.46
CA GLN A 187 -16.19 7.54 1.98
C GLN A 187 -15.25 8.33 1.09
N VAL A 188 -13.96 8.40 1.45
CA VAL A 188 -12.94 9.10 0.65
C VAL A 188 -12.63 8.34 -0.63
N LEU A 189 -12.47 7.02 -0.57
CA LEU A 189 -12.14 6.21 -1.75
C LEU A 189 -13.29 6.19 -2.78
N ARG A 190 -14.55 6.24 -2.32
CA ARG A 190 -15.73 6.37 -3.20
C ARG A 190 -15.84 7.73 -3.92
N LEU A 191 -14.97 8.70 -3.63
CA LEU A 191 -14.89 9.94 -4.42
C LEU A 191 -14.12 9.76 -5.74
N ILE A 192 -13.41 8.64 -5.90
CA ILE A 192 -12.64 8.29 -7.09
C ILE A 192 -13.63 7.84 -8.18
N PRO A 193 -13.62 8.45 -9.38
CA PRO A 193 -14.48 8.04 -10.47
C PRO A 193 -14.29 6.58 -10.86
N GLY A 194 -15.38 5.84 -10.96
CA GLY A 194 -15.38 4.40 -11.20
C GLY A 194 -15.44 3.56 -9.93
N LEU A 195 -15.32 4.17 -8.73
CA LEU A 195 -15.35 3.50 -7.43
C LEU A 195 -16.48 4.00 -6.52
N GLU A 196 -17.45 4.74 -7.04
CA GLU A 196 -18.56 5.36 -6.28
C GLU A 196 -19.36 4.31 -5.49
N HIS A 197 -19.49 3.12 -6.06
CA HIS A 197 -20.20 1.97 -5.48
C HIS A 197 -19.26 0.80 -5.16
N ALA A 198 -17.95 1.06 -5.09
CA ALA A 198 -16.96 0.02 -4.84
C ALA A 198 -17.22 -0.71 -3.51
N GLU A 199 -17.05 -2.02 -3.55
CA GLU A 199 -17.00 -2.90 -2.39
C GLU A 199 -15.54 -3.18 -2.04
N PHE A 200 -15.19 -2.92 -0.78
CA PHE A 200 -13.84 -3.13 -0.27
C PHE A 200 -13.80 -4.39 0.59
N VAL A 201 -13.14 -5.44 0.11
CA VAL A 201 -12.93 -6.68 0.90
C VAL A 201 -11.86 -6.50 1.96
N ARG A 202 -10.99 -5.51 1.77
CA ARG A 202 -9.95 -5.14 2.72
C ARG A 202 -9.70 -3.66 2.62
N LEU A 203 -9.69 -3.02 3.77
CA LEU A 203 -9.34 -1.62 3.93
C LEU A 203 -7.85 -1.49 4.29
N GLY A 204 -7.25 -0.38 3.88
CA GLY A 204 -5.84 -0.10 4.14
C GLY A 204 -5.58 0.18 5.62
N GLN A 205 -4.40 -0.19 6.09
CA GLN A 205 -3.99 -0.05 7.48
C GLN A 205 -2.47 -0.03 7.57
N MET A 206 -1.94 0.73 8.52
CA MET A 206 -0.54 0.64 8.92
C MET A 206 -0.39 -0.30 10.11
N HIS A 207 0.52 -1.27 9.99
CA HIS A 207 0.84 -2.22 11.04
C HIS A 207 2.32 -2.16 11.39
N ARG A 208 2.63 -2.12 12.68
CA ARG A 208 4.00 -2.23 13.17
C ARG A 208 4.46 -3.70 13.11
N ASN A 209 5.55 -3.94 12.39
CA ASN A 209 6.24 -5.22 12.31
C ASN A 209 7.65 -5.08 12.91
N THR A 210 8.14 -6.13 13.58
CA THR A 210 9.53 -6.19 14.03
C THR A 210 10.43 -6.49 12.82
N PHE A 211 11.47 -5.67 12.59
CA PHE A 211 12.38 -5.79 11.44
C PHE A 211 13.80 -5.36 11.80
N ILE A 212 14.82 -5.95 11.18
CA ILE A 212 16.22 -5.58 11.37
C ILE A 212 16.66 -4.62 10.26
N ASN A 213 17.07 -3.40 10.62
CA ASN A 213 17.55 -2.41 9.65
C ASN A 213 18.91 -2.83 9.07
N SER A 214 18.87 -3.63 7.99
CA SER A 214 20.00 -3.97 7.14
C SER A 214 20.25 -2.84 6.14
N PRO A 215 21.51 -2.45 5.88
CA PRO A 215 21.85 -1.43 4.87
C PRO A 215 21.36 -1.79 3.47
#